data_AF-A0A3A8QAT2-F1
#
_entry.id   AF-A0A3A8QAT2-F1
#
_cell.length_a   1.000
_cell.length_b   1.000
_cell.length_c   1.000
_cell.angle_alpha   90.00
_cell.angle_beta   90.00
_cell.angle_gamma   90.00
#
_symmetry.space_group_name_H-M   'P 1'
#
loop_
_entity.id
_entity.type
_entity.pdbx_description
1 polymer ?
#
loop_
_entity_poly.entity_id
_entity_poly.type
_entity_poly.pdbx_seq_one_letter_code
_entity_poly.pdbx_strand_id
1 'polypeptide(L)'
;MTPTERTIARLPAHLRRYVVAQDYAAYTPRDQAVWRHILGQLREHLSDKAHPVYLEGLEATGIGAEAIPSLDEMNEKLSKLGWACVAVRGFIPPAVFTELQALGVLAIAADIRTHEHIQYTPAPDIVHESAGHAPIIANARYAQYLKAVGLVGFKAIASVEDQAVFEAIRNLSVVKEDPTATEEEIAHAQARLEAANASHRYISESTRASRLYWWTAEYGLIGDLKHPRIYGAGLLSSIGEAKHCLTSAVHKRPLGVACADTDYDITRMQPQLFVARDFEHLFEVLAEFESTLAWKRGGDLGLQEALRARTVNHLVLADGREVTGKVVELLPAGKDVAPGLSSALARLEGPILTSRSGQALDKPFSGAALVAFGQGTLPERGRFKLTLDSDLVLEGFAVGGGEVIDLSGTLGGRELTLPSMARLYLTERLPSVAGGPADPGTWDKWFGEMDAFTAGDGEAQARERKAQALHPSLAALYTEVRRIRETGQLAPERLEQIARASTDFPTDWLLRAEVAELRGEVPSRRETAHA
;
A
#
# COMPACT_ATOMS: atom_id res chain seq x y z
N MET A 1 -5.71 1.03 27.87
CA MET A 1 -5.41 1.02 26.42
C MET A 1 -6.39 0.09 25.73
N THR A 2 -7.15 0.61 24.76
CA THR A 2 -8.04 -0.19 23.90
C THR A 2 -7.25 -1.18 23.03
N PRO A 3 -7.88 -2.19 22.41
CA PRO A 3 -7.23 -3.05 21.43
C PRO A 3 -6.44 -2.30 20.35
N THR A 4 -7.03 -1.25 19.77
CA THR A 4 -6.38 -0.43 18.73
C THR A 4 -5.19 0.34 19.28
N GLU A 5 -5.30 0.96 20.46
CA GLU A 5 -4.16 1.67 21.08
C GLU A 5 -2.97 0.74 21.34
N ARG A 6 -3.24 -0.53 21.71
CA ARG A 6 -2.18 -1.55 21.87
C ARG A 6 -1.52 -1.90 20.54
N THR A 7 -2.28 -2.00 19.45
CA THR A 7 -1.75 -2.21 18.10
C THR A 7 -0.84 -1.05 17.70
N ILE A 8 -1.31 0.20 17.84
CA ILE A 8 -0.54 1.41 17.48
C ILE A 8 0.77 1.48 18.27
N ALA A 9 0.74 1.18 19.57
CA ALA A 9 1.94 1.21 20.40
C ALA A 9 3.00 0.16 20.02
N ARG A 10 2.62 -0.90 19.30
CA ARG A 10 3.54 -1.94 18.79
C ARG A 10 4.12 -1.61 17.42
N LEU A 11 3.52 -0.67 16.68
CA LEU A 11 4.04 -0.27 15.38
C LEU A 11 5.41 0.41 15.52
N PRO A 12 6.33 0.21 14.57
CA PRO A 12 7.51 1.05 14.41
C PRO A 12 7.16 2.55 14.44
N ALA A 13 8.00 3.36 15.07
CA ALA A 13 7.71 4.77 15.30
C ALA A 13 7.47 5.56 14.00
N HIS A 14 8.21 5.24 12.94
CA HIS A 14 8.09 5.90 11.63
C HIS A 14 6.74 5.63 10.95
N LEU A 15 6.05 4.53 11.27
CA LEU A 15 4.72 4.22 10.74
C LEU A 15 3.59 4.93 11.49
N ARG A 16 3.78 5.26 12.78
CA ARG A 16 2.72 5.83 13.63
C ARG A 16 2.22 7.19 13.16
N ARG A 17 3.06 7.97 12.45
CA ARG A 17 2.67 9.28 11.90
C ARG A 17 1.57 9.21 10.83
N TYR A 18 1.41 8.04 10.20
CA TYR A 18 0.39 7.79 9.17
C TYR A 18 -0.93 7.27 9.77
N VAL A 19 -0.91 6.95 11.06
CA VAL A 19 -2.05 6.37 11.78
C VAL A 19 -2.86 7.47 12.46
N VAL A 20 -4.18 7.34 12.41
CA VAL A 20 -5.12 8.20 13.12
C VAL A 20 -6.04 7.41 14.03
N ALA A 21 -6.68 8.12 14.96
CA ALA A 21 -7.80 7.57 15.70
C ALA A 21 -9.02 7.42 14.78
N GLN A 22 -9.78 6.34 14.97
CA GLN A 22 -11.13 6.23 14.42
C GLN A 22 -12.06 7.05 15.31
N ASP A 23 -12.45 8.24 14.88
CA ASP A 23 -13.52 8.99 15.53
C ASP A 23 -14.87 8.38 15.15
N TYR A 24 -15.27 7.33 15.87
CA TYR A 24 -16.49 6.60 15.59
C TYR A 24 -17.75 7.47 15.72
N ALA A 25 -17.70 8.51 16.57
CA ALA A 25 -18.81 9.42 16.77
C ALA A 25 -19.04 10.36 15.56
N ALA A 26 -18.04 10.52 14.70
CA ALA A 26 -18.14 11.32 13.48
C ALA A 26 -18.99 10.66 12.38
N TYR A 27 -19.21 9.34 12.43
CA TYR A 27 -20.09 8.67 11.47
C TYR A 27 -21.54 9.10 11.66
N THR A 28 -22.13 9.67 10.61
CA THR A 28 -23.52 10.09 10.65
C THR A 28 -24.46 8.86 10.63
N PRO A 29 -25.72 9.02 11.09
CA PRO A 29 -26.74 8.00 10.92
C PRO A 29 -26.93 7.55 9.45
N ARG A 30 -26.70 8.45 8.48
CA ARG A 30 -26.73 8.12 7.04
C ARG A 30 -25.54 7.26 6.63
N ASP A 31 -24.34 7.53 7.15
CA ASP A 31 -23.14 6.71 6.91
C ASP A 31 -23.37 5.26 7.38
N GLN A 32 -23.99 5.09 8.54
CA GLN A 32 -24.37 3.75 9.06
C GLN A 32 -25.37 3.04 8.13
N ALA A 33 -26.31 3.79 7.52
CA ALA A 33 -27.23 3.25 6.53
C ALA A 33 -26.55 2.90 5.21
N VAL A 34 -25.56 3.68 4.76
CA VAL A 34 -24.74 3.38 3.58
C VAL A 34 -24.01 2.05 3.78
N TRP A 35 -23.35 1.86 4.93
CA TRP A 35 -22.71 0.61 5.29
C TRP A 35 -23.67 -0.58 5.22
N ARG A 36 -24.82 -0.48 5.92
CA ARG A 36 -25.87 -1.52 5.92
C ARG A 36 -26.30 -1.87 4.51
N HIS A 37 -26.56 -0.85 3.72
CA HIS A 37 -27.05 -1.06 2.37
C HIS A 37 -26.03 -1.80 1.51
N ILE A 38 -24.76 -1.38 1.55
CA ILE A 38 -23.70 -1.99 0.75
C ILE A 38 -23.46 -3.43 1.20
N LEU A 39 -23.21 -3.64 2.49
CA LEU A 39 -22.86 -4.97 3.00
C LEU A 39 -24.03 -5.96 2.87
N GLY A 40 -25.28 -5.50 3.02
CA GLY A 40 -26.46 -6.32 2.75
C GLY A 40 -26.50 -6.85 1.32
N GLN A 41 -26.26 -5.97 0.32
CA GLN A 41 -26.24 -6.40 -1.10
C GLN A 41 -25.05 -7.29 -1.43
N LEU A 42 -23.87 -6.98 -0.87
CA LEU A 42 -22.67 -7.78 -1.10
C LEU A 42 -22.83 -9.18 -0.50
N ARG A 43 -23.30 -9.32 0.75
CA ARG A 43 -23.52 -10.63 1.38
C ARG A 43 -24.47 -11.51 0.58
N GLU A 44 -25.58 -10.95 0.12
CA GLU A 44 -26.56 -11.68 -0.69
C GLU A 44 -25.92 -12.14 -2.02
N HIS A 45 -25.33 -11.20 -2.77
CA HIS A 45 -24.78 -11.49 -4.10
C HIS A 45 -23.56 -12.41 -4.06
N LEU A 46 -22.72 -12.30 -3.03
CA LEU A 46 -21.45 -13.03 -2.90
C LEU A 46 -21.62 -14.40 -2.24
N SER A 47 -22.76 -14.70 -1.62
CA SER A 47 -23.02 -15.95 -0.88
C SER A 47 -22.65 -17.23 -1.65
N ASP A 48 -22.93 -17.25 -2.95
CA ASP A 48 -22.65 -18.36 -3.86
C ASP A 48 -21.60 -18.03 -4.93
N LYS A 49 -20.90 -16.90 -4.84
CA LYS A 49 -19.92 -16.43 -5.85
C LYS A 49 -18.53 -16.14 -5.29
N ALA A 50 -18.43 -15.71 -4.04
CA ALA A 50 -17.13 -15.51 -3.39
C ALA A 50 -16.47 -16.84 -3.02
N HIS A 51 -15.18 -16.77 -2.69
CA HIS A 51 -14.46 -17.86 -2.07
C HIS A 51 -15.18 -18.27 -0.76
N PRO A 52 -15.33 -19.58 -0.44
CA PRO A 52 -16.16 -20.05 0.68
C PRO A 52 -15.86 -19.41 2.03
N VAL A 53 -14.60 -19.01 2.26
CA VAL A 53 -14.18 -18.35 3.50
C VAL A 53 -14.78 -16.96 3.71
N TYR A 54 -15.32 -16.31 2.68
CA TYR A 54 -15.68 -14.89 2.74
C TYR A 54 -16.74 -14.60 3.81
N LEU A 55 -17.84 -15.35 3.83
CA LEU A 55 -18.94 -15.09 4.77
C LEU A 55 -18.55 -15.36 6.22
N GLU A 56 -17.87 -16.48 6.48
CA GLU A 56 -17.31 -16.79 7.81
C GLU A 56 -16.23 -15.80 8.22
N GLY A 57 -15.47 -15.32 7.24
CA GLY A 57 -14.42 -14.33 7.37
C GLY A 57 -14.93 -12.97 7.86
N LEU A 58 -16.11 -12.54 7.41
CA LEU A 58 -16.74 -11.30 7.90
C LEU A 58 -16.90 -11.36 9.44
N GLU A 59 -17.48 -12.43 9.97
CA GLU A 59 -17.64 -12.61 11.41
C GLU A 59 -16.30 -12.80 12.14
N ALA A 60 -15.39 -13.57 11.55
CA ALA A 60 -14.06 -13.84 12.10
C ALA A 60 -13.17 -12.58 12.19
N THR A 61 -13.53 -11.50 11.49
CA THR A 61 -12.81 -10.22 11.46
C THR A 61 -13.56 -9.04 12.06
N GLY A 62 -14.71 -9.30 12.70
CA GLY A 62 -15.48 -8.26 13.40
C GLY A 62 -16.36 -7.41 12.48
N ILE A 63 -16.73 -7.94 11.31
CA ILE A 63 -17.53 -7.24 10.30
C ILE A 63 -18.98 -7.68 10.40
N GLY A 64 -19.82 -6.78 10.91
CA GLY A 64 -21.26 -6.96 11.01
C GLY A 64 -22.03 -6.19 9.92
N ALA A 65 -23.23 -6.67 9.58
CA ALA A 65 -24.06 -6.01 8.56
C ALA A 65 -24.69 -4.70 9.03
N GLU A 66 -24.96 -4.51 10.32
CA GLU A 66 -25.86 -3.45 10.81
C GLU A 66 -25.17 -2.10 11.10
N ALA A 67 -23.86 -2.11 11.33
CA ALA A 67 -23.09 -0.94 11.70
C ALA A 67 -21.66 -1.01 11.16
N ILE A 68 -21.10 0.16 10.86
CA ILE A 68 -19.69 0.34 10.51
C ILE A 68 -18.83 -0.30 11.62
N PRO A 69 -17.79 -1.09 11.28
CA PRO A 69 -17.03 -1.83 12.27
C PRO A 69 -16.20 -0.90 13.15
N SER A 70 -16.12 -1.24 14.44
CA SER A 70 -15.15 -0.63 15.35
C SER A 70 -13.79 -1.27 15.14
N LEU A 71 -12.75 -0.46 15.00
CA LEU A 71 -11.38 -0.98 14.91
C LEU A 71 -10.94 -1.72 16.18
N ASP A 72 -11.53 -1.42 17.34
CA ASP A 72 -11.25 -2.16 18.57
C ASP A 72 -11.79 -3.60 18.48
N GLU A 73 -13.04 -3.77 18.03
CA GLU A 73 -13.62 -5.10 17.79
C GLU A 73 -12.85 -5.85 16.69
N MET A 74 -12.53 -5.19 15.58
CA MET A 74 -11.71 -5.77 14.52
C MET A 74 -10.36 -6.24 15.06
N ASN A 75 -9.66 -5.43 15.86
CA ASN A 75 -8.36 -5.82 16.45
C ASN A 75 -8.49 -6.97 17.45
N GLU A 76 -9.57 -7.07 18.22
CA GLU A 76 -9.82 -8.23 19.09
C GLU A 76 -9.96 -9.53 18.27
N LYS A 77 -10.67 -9.46 17.14
CA LYS A 77 -10.92 -10.59 16.24
C LYS A 77 -9.67 -10.95 15.41
N LEU A 78 -9.08 -9.98 14.72
CA LEU A 78 -7.88 -10.13 13.90
C LEU A 78 -6.67 -10.64 14.69
N SER A 79 -6.54 -10.29 15.97
CA SER A 79 -5.43 -10.77 16.80
C SER A 79 -5.39 -12.30 16.90
N LYS A 80 -6.54 -12.98 16.82
CA LYS A 80 -6.66 -14.44 16.81
C LYS A 80 -6.16 -15.06 15.49
N LEU A 81 -6.11 -14.25 14.43
CA LEU A 81 -5.62 -14.63 13.10
C LEU A 81 -4.15 -14.20 12.88
N GLY A 82 -3.51 -13.60 13.89
CA GLY A 82 -2.15 -13.06 13.76
C GLY A 82 -2.07 -11.80 12.89
N TRP A 83 -3.17 -11.04 12.84
CA TRP A 83 -3.30 -9.78 12.12
C TRP A 83 -3.79 -8.67 13.06
N ALA A 84 -3.69 -7.44 12.60
CA ALA A 84 -4.22 -6.26 13.26
C ALA A 84 -4.72 -5.24 12.22
N CYS A 85 -5.33 -4.16 12.67
CA CYS A 85 -5.69 -3.04 11.82
C CYS A 85 -5.43 -1.70 12.51
N VAL A 86 -5.18 -0.66 11.71
CA VAL A 86 -5.07 0.73 12.15
C VAL A 86 -5.82 1.62 11.19
N ALA A 87 -6.37 2.74 11.68
CA ALA A 87 -6.98 3.73 10.82
C ALA A 87 -5.90 4.62 10.20
N VAL A 88 -6.04 4.93 8.91
CA VAL A 88 -5.15 5.84 8.18
C VAL A 88 -5.93 6.99 7.55
N ARG A 89 -5.20 8.06 7.20
CA ARG A 89 -5.72 9.22 6.46
C ARG A 89 -5.56 8.98 4.97
N GLY A 90 -6.69 8.82 4.29
CA GLY A 90 -6.78 8.71 2.84
C GLY A 90 -5.72 7.78 2.23
N PHE A 91 -5.07 8.28 1.18
CA PHE A 91 -3.99 7.59 0.48
C PHE A 91 -2.65 7.78 1.21
N ILE A 92 -2.15 6.71 1.83
CA ILE A 92 -0.81 6.63 2.41
C ILE A 92 0.25 6.29 1.36
N PRO A 93 1.53 6.65 1.56
CA PRO A 93 2.61 6.28 0.64
C PRO A 93 2.66 4.76 0.42
N PRO A 94 2.90 4.27 -0.81
CA PRO A 94 2.93 2.84 -1.11
C PRO A 94 3.91 2.03 -0.23
N ALA A 95 5.09 2.60 0.08
CA ALA A 95 6.06 1.96 0.97
C ALA A 95 5.52 1.77 2.41
N VAL A 96 4.70 2.71 2.90
CA VAL A 96 4.06 2.62 4.22
C VAL A 96 2.98 1.54 4.20
N PHE A 97 2.17 1.50 3.13
CA PHE A 97 1.13 0.48 2.95
C PHE A 97 1.74 -0.92 2.91
N THR A 98 2.77 -1.15 2.08
CA THR A 98 3.42 -2.45 1.94
C THR A 98 4.16 -2.87 3.20
N GLU A 99 4.76 -1.94 3.95
CA GLU A 99 5.38 -2.23 5.25
C GLU A 99 4.33 -2.65 6.30
N LEU A 100 3.24 -1.91 6.44
CA LEU A 100 2.13 -2.27 7.33
C LEU A 100 1.60 -3.67 6.99
N GLN A 101 1.39 -3.94 5.70
CA GLN A 101 0.91 -5.23 5.24
C GLN A 101 1.91 -6.36 5.53
N ALA A 102 3.21 -6.14 5.32
CA ALA A 102 4.26 -7.10 5.66
C ALA A 102 4.27 -7.44 7.18
N LEU A 103 3.92 -6.47 8.02
CA LEU A 103 3.76 -6.63 9.47
C LEU A 103 2.43 -7.30 9.87
N GLY A 104 1.52 -7.57 8.93
CA GLY A 104 0.19 -8.10 9.22
C GLY A 104 -0.76 -7.06 9.78
N VAL A 105 -0.64 -5.82 9.33
CA VAL A 105 -1.48 -4.71 9.77
C VAL A 105 -2.24 -4.15 8.56
N LEU A 106 -3.57 -4.20 8.60
CA LEU A 106 -4.43 -3.54 7.62
C LEU A 106 -4.46 -2.04 7.86
N ALA A 107 -4.25 -1.26 6.79
CA ALA A 107 -4.42 0.19 6.79
C ALA A 107 -5.87 0.51 6.39
N ILE A 108 -6.72 0.79 7.37
CA ILE A 108 -8.15 1.03 7.15
C ILE A 108 -8.38 2.53 6.93
N ALA A 109 -8.84 2.92 5.74
CA ALA A 109 -9.36 4.28 5.53
C ALA A 109 -10.56 4.50 6.47
N ALA A 110 -10.53 5.56 7.28
CA ALA A 110 -11.60 5.83 8.24
C ALA A 110 -12.88 6.41 7.61
N ASP A 111 -12.81 6.87 6.36
CA ASP A 111 -13.97 7.43 5.67
C ASP A 111 -14.89 6.37 5.09
N ILE A 112 -16.14 6.75 4.83
CA ILE A 112 -17.09 5.94 4.06
C ILE A 112 -17.61 6.74 2.88
N ARG A 113 -17.75 6.09 1.72
CA ARG A 113 -18.33 6.69 0.51
C ARG A 113 -19.74 7.23 0.73
N THR A 114 -20.18 8.13 -0.14
CA THR A 114 -21.52 8.73 -0.05
C THR A 114 -22.61 7.79 -0.60
N HIS A 115 -23.86 8.07 -0.22
CA HIS A 115 -25.04 7.38 -0.77
C HIS A 115 -25.23 7.54 -2.30
N GLU A 116 -24.55 8.51 -2.93
CA GLU A 116 -24.59 8.72 -4.39
C GLU A 116 -23.60 7.81 -5.12
N HIS A 117 -22.53 7.39 -4.45
CA HIS A 117 -21.44 6.57 -5.00
C HIS A 117 -21.42 5.14 -4.42
N ILE A 118 -22.59 4.59 -4.07
CA ILE A 118 -22.72 3.25 -3.47
C ILE A 118 -22.19 2.13 -4.36
N GLN A 119 -22.36 2.26 -5.68
CA GLN A 119 -21.98 1.19 -6.61
C GLN A 119 -20.48 1.06 -6.79
N TYR A 120 -19.74 2.17 -6.68
CA TYR A 120 -18.30 2.25 -6.95
C TYR A 120 -17.70 3.54 -6.36
N THR A 121 -16.49 3.44 -5.81
CA THR A 121 -15.64 4.58 -5.45
C THR A 121 -14.22 4.31 -5.95
N PRO A 122 -13.54 5.30 -6.56
CA PRO A 122 -12.14 5.16 -6.98
C PRO A 122 -11.16 5.25 -5.80
N ALA A 123 -11.56 5.83 -4.66
CA ALA A 123 -10.74 5.94 -3.47
C ALA A 123 -11.14 4.87 -2.44
N PRO A 124 -10.18 4.18 -1.79
CA PRO A 124 -10.46 3.18 -0.76
C PRO A 124 -11.12 3.85 0.46
N ASP A 125 -12.18 3.22 0.94
CA ASP A 125 -12.95 3.63 2.11
C ASP A 125 -13.07 2.45 3.10
N ILE A 126 -13.70 2.68 4.25
CA ILE A 126 -13.83 1.66 5.30
C ILE A 126 -14.55 0.40 4.80
N VAL A 127 -15.45 0.53 3.81
CA VAL A 127 -16.12 -0.62 3.19
C VAL A 127 -15.11 -1.45 2.40
N HIS A 128 -14.29 -0.81 1.58
CA HIS A 128 -13.24 -1.48 0.80
C HIS A 128 -12.29 -2.27 1.71
N GLU A 129 -11.74 -1.60 2.71
CA GLU A 129 -10.73 -2.18 3.57
C GLU A 129 -11.32 -3.26 4.50
N SER A 130 -12.48 -2.99 5.09
CA SER A 130 -13.05 -3.86 6.11
C SER A 130 -13.87 -5.01 5.52
N ALA A 131 -14.66 -4.78 4.47
CA ALA A 131 -15.50 -5.81 3.85
C ALA A 131 -14.86 -6.46 2.60
N GLY A 132 -13.81 -5.86 2.04
CA GLY A 132 -13.02 -6.43 0.94
C GLY A 132 -11.83 -7.24 1.44
N HIS A 133 -10.87 -6.59 2.10
CA HIS A 133 -9.61 -7.24 2.52
C HIS A 133 -9.75 -8.15 3.72
N ALA A 134 -10.36 -7.65 4.82
CA ALA A 134 -10.34 -8.36 6.09
C ALA A 134 -10.92 -9.79 6.02
N PRO A 135 -12.05 -10.08 5.35
CA PRO A 135 -12.70 -11.38 5.46
C PRO A 135 -11.85 -12.55 4.96
N ILE A 136 -11.10 -12.37 3.86
CA ILE A 136 -10.30 -13.45 3.29
C ILE A 136 -9.08 -13.79 4.17
N ILE A 137 -8.67 -12.90 5.09
CA ILE A 137 -7.60 -13.16 6.08
C ILE A 137 -7.95 -14.32 7.02
N ALA A 138 -9.22 -14.67 7.18
CA ALA A 138 -9.62 -15.88 7.91
C ALA A 138 -9.05 -17.16 7.28
N ASN A 139 -8.67 -17.14 5.99
CA ASN A 139 -7.84 -18.18 5.40
C ASN A 139 -6.36 -17.95 5.73
N ALA A 140 -5.78 -18.82 6.55
CA ALA A 140 -4.40 -18.72 7.00
C ALA A 140 -3.37 -18.69 5.86
N ARG A 141 -3.63 -19.36 4.73
CA ARG A 141 -2.69 -19.38 3.60
C ARG A 141 -2.71 -18.06 2.85
N TYR A 142 -3.89 -17.52 2.57
CA TYR A 142 -4.03 -16.19 1.98
C TYR A 142 -3.47 -15.09 2.90
N ALA A 143 -3.71 -15.20 4.20
CA ALA A 143 -3.14 -14.32 5.21
C ALA A 143 -1.60 -14.32 5.19
N GLN A 144 -0.95 -15.46 4.93
CA GLN A 144 0.49 -15.50 4.73
C GLN A 144 0.91 -14.88 3.38
N TYR A 145 0.11 -15.11 2.32
CA TYR A 145 0.38 -14.52 1.01
C TYR A 145 0.37 -13.00 1.07
N LEU A 146 -0.62 -12.39 1.74
CA LEU A 146 -0.69 -10.94 1.89
C LEU A 146 0.55 -10.36 2.58
N LYS A 147 1.07 -11.00 3.64
CA LYS A 147 2.33 -10.59 4.27
C LYS A 147 3.51 -10.72 3.31
N ALA A 148 3.58 -11.80 2.54
CA ALA A 148 4.66 -12.06 1.60
C ALA A 148 4.67 -11.05 0.44
N VAL A 149 3.52 -10.79 -0.19
CA VAL A 149 3.42 -9.79 -1.27
C VAL A 149 3.66 -8.38 -0.74
N GLY A 150 3.24 -8.06 0.49
CA GLY A 150 3.59 -6.82 1.18
C GLY A 150 5.11 -6.66 1.35
N LEU A 151 5.81 -7.71 1.80
CA LEU A 151 7.28 -7.68 1.92
C LEU A 151 7.96 -7.47 0.55
N VAL A 152 7.48 -8.15 -0.50
CA VAL A 152 8.00 -7.98 -1.85
C VAL A 152 7.79 -6.55 -2.35
N GLY A 153 6.60 -5.99 -2.15
CA GLY A 153 6.30 -4.59 -2.50
C GLY A 153 7.15 -3.59 -1.70
N PHE A 154 7.43 -3.89 -0.43
CA PHE A 154 8.29 -3.04 0.42
C PHE A 154 9.76 -3.07 -0.02
N LYS A 155 10.24 -4.20 -0.55
CA LYS A 155 11.63 -4.36 -1.02
C LYS A 155 11.85 -3.96 -2.47
N ALA A 156 10.78 -3.86 -3.26
CA ALA A 156 10.84 -3.44 -4.66
C ALA A 156 11.36 -2.01 -4.79
N ILE A 157 12.22 -1.76 -5.78
CA ILE A 157 12.77 -0.43 -6.02
C ILE A 157 11.71 0.46 -6.69
N ALA A 158 11.34 1.55 -6.00
CA ALA A 158 10.50 2.60 -6.54
C ALA A 158 11.34 3.68 -7.21
N SER A 159 10.83 4.26 -8.29
CA SER A 159 11.42 5.39 -9.01
C SER A 159 10.87 6.73 -8.50
N VAL A 160 11.57 7.82 -8.82
CA VAL A 160 11.08 9.18 -8.56
C VAL A 160 9.78 9.50 -9.31
N GLU A 161 9.55 8.85 -10.45
CA GLU A 161 8.30 8.99 -11.21
C GLU A 161 7.11 8.34 -10.47
N ASP A 162 7.32 7.16 -9.84
CA ASP A 162 6.29 6.51 -9.02
C ASP A 162 5.85 7.43 -7.85
N GLN A 163 6.81 8.12 -7.23
CA GLN A 163 6.53 9.09 -6.17
C GLN A 163 5.72 10.28 -6.68
N ALA A 164 6.07 10.84 -7.84
CA ALA A 164 5.33 11.94 -8.44
C ALA A 164 3.87 11.55 -8.78
N VAL A 165 3.65 10.33 -9.28
CA VAL A 165 2.31 9.81 -9.54
C VAL A 165 1.52 9.65 -8.24
N PHE A 166 2.12 9.08 -7.20
CA PHE A 166 1.48 8.97 -5.89
C PHE A 166 1.05 10.34 -5.35
N GLU A 167 1.93 11.34 -5.37
CA GLU A 167 1.63 12.69 -4.90
C GLU A 167 0.49 13.33 -5.69
N ALA A 168 0.45 13.12 -7.02
CA ALA A 168 -0.62 13.61 -7.87
C ALA A 168 -1.97 12.91 -7.61
N ILE A 169 -1.98 11.58 -7.44
CA ILE A 169 -3.19 10.81 -7.07
C ILE A 169 -3.72 11.29 -5.72
N ARG A 170 -2.84 11.46 -4.73
CA ARG A 170 -3.22 11.93 -3.40
C ARG A 170 -3.84 13.33 -3.49
N ASN A 171 -3.22 14.25 -4.22
CA ASN A 171 -3.76 15.60 -4.42
C ASN A 171 -5.17 15.55 -5.06
N LEU A 172 -5.32 14.78 -6.14
CA LEU A 172 -6.61 14.63 -6.82
C LEU A 172 -7.69 14.03 -5.91
N SER A 173 -7.34 13.04 -5.09
CA SER A 173 -8.26 12.43 -4.13
C SER A 173 -8.76 13.44 -3.10
N VAL A 174 -7.87 14.28 -2.55
CA VAL A 174 -8.25 15.32 -1.59
C VAL A 174 -9.19 16.34 -2.22
N VAL A 175 -8.88 16.79 -3.44
CA VAL A 175 -9.69 17.81 -4.14
C VAL A 175 -11.07 17.26 -4.54
N LYS A 176 -11.17 16.01 -5.02
CA LYS A 176 -12.45 15.42 -5.44
C LYS A 176 -13.42 15.14 -4.30
N GLU A 177 -12.91 14.87 -3.11
CA GLU A 177 -13.74 14.59 -1.92
C GLU A 177 -14.14 15.87 -1.16
N ASP A 178 -13.58 17.02 -1.52
CA ASP A 178 -13.98 18.31 -0.95
C ASP A 178 -15.26 18.84 -1.63
N PRO A 179 -16.41 18.94 -0.92
CA PRO A 179 -17.67 19.40 -1.50
C PRO A 179 -17.66 20.89 -1.91
N THR A 180 -16.60 21.63 -1.58
CA THR A 180 -16.42 23.04 -1.96
C THR A 180 -15.38 23.24 -3.06
N ALA A 181 -14.70 22.17 -3.50
CA ALA A 181 -13.74 22.26 -4.58
C ALA A 181 -14.42 22.73 -5.87
N THR A 182 -13.75 23.66 -6.55
CA THR A 182 -14.19 24.20 -7.84
C THR A 182 -13.86 23.23 -8.98
N GLU A 183 -14.58 23.35 -10.09
CA GLU A 183 -14.28 22.58 -11.31
C GLU A 183 -12.85 22.85 -11.83
N GLU A 184 -12.33 24.06 -11.64
CA GLU A 184 -10.97 24.45 -12.02
C GLU A 184 -9.91 23.74 -11.16
N GLU A 185 -10.12 23.64 -9.84
CA GLU A 185 -9.22 22.91 -8.94
C GLU A 185 -9.17 21.42 -9.29
N ILE A 186 -10.33 20.81 -9.56
CA ILE A 186 -10.41 19.40 -9.99
C ILE A 186 -9.68 19.22 -11.34
N ALA A 187 -9.91 20.11 -12.30
CA ALA A 187 -9.25 20.04 -13.61
C ALA A 187 -7.72 20.18 -13.50
N HIS A 188 -7.23 21.09 -12.64
CA HIS A 188 -5.81 21.27 -12.42
C HIS A 188 -5.16 20.07 -11.73
N ALA A 189 -5.82 19.48 -10.72
CA ALA A 189 -5.35 18.26 -10.08
C ALA A 189 -5.32 17.07 -11.06
N GLN A 190 -6.32 16.97 -11.95
CA GLN A 190 -6.37 15.96 -13.00
C GLN A 190 -5.21 16.13 -14.01
N ALA A 191 -4.95 17.37 -14.45
CA ALA A 191 -3.83 17.67 -15.35
C ALA A 191 -2.46 17.34 -14.73
N ARG A 192 -2.28 17.53 -13.42
CA ARG A 192 -1.07 17.12 -12.70
C ARG A 192 -0.87 15.61 -12.72
N LEU A 193 -1.94 14.84 -12.51
CA LEU A 193 -1.88 13.38 -12.58
C LEU A 193 -1.53 12.90 -14.00
N GLU A 194 -2.13 13.50 -15.03
CA GLU A 194 -1.82 13.18 -16.43
C GLU A 194 -0.35 13.47 -16.76
N ALA A 195 0.17 14.61 -16.31
CA ALA A 195 1.58 14.97 -16.49
C ALA A 195 2.52 14.01 -15.74
N ALA A 196 2.18 13.62 -14.50
CA ALA A 196 2.96 12.65 -13.73
C ALA A 196 2.99 11.27 -14.42
N ASN A 197 1.84 10.78 -14.88
CA ASN A 197 1.75 9.51 -15.62
C ASN A 197 2.55 9.54 -16.94
N ALA A 198 2.54 10.67 -17.65
CA ALA A 198 3.29 10.85 -18.89
C ALA A 198 4.81 10.97 -18.66
N SER A 199 5.26 11.21 -17.42
CA SER A 199 6.68 11.37 -17.09
C SER A 199 7.45 10.04 -16.95
N HIS A 200 6.75 8.90 -16.91
CA HIS A 200 7.38 7.59 -16.76
C HIS A 200 8.37 7.29 -17.89
N ARG A 201 9.63 7.07 -17.51
CA ARG A 201 10.72 6.72 -18.43
C ARG A 201 10.84 5.20 -18.64
N TYR A 202 10.38 4.41 -17.67
CA TYR A 202 10.37 2.96 -17.67
C TYR A 202 9.39 2.46 -16.58
N ILE A 203 9.11 1.14 -16.58
CA ILE A 203 8.29 0.50 -15.55
C ILE A 203 9.23 0.02 -14.43
N SER A 204 9.09 0.61 -13.24
CA SER A 204 9.89 0.26 -12.06
C SER A 204 9.50 -1.09 -11.46
N GLU A 205 10.37 -1.67 -10.64
CA GLU A 205 10.03 -2.84 -9.82
C GLU A 205 8.81 -2.60 -8.92
N SER A 206 8.72 -1.42 -8.31
CA SER A 206 7.57 -1.04 -7.47
C SER A 206 6.27 -1.02 -8.26
N THR A 207 6.27 -0.46 -9.48
CA THR A 207 5.07 -0.47 -10.34
C THR A 207 4.69 -1.90 -10.73
N ARG A 208 5.65 -2.78 -11.06
CA ARG A 208 5.37 -4.20 -11.34
C ARG A 208 4.80 -4.92 -10.13
N ALA A 209 5.33 -4.66 -8.93
CA ALA A 209 4.83 -5.23 -7.68
C ALA A 209 3.40 -4.76 -7.38
N SER A 210 3.10 -3.48 -7.61
CA SER A 210 1.74 -2.93 -7.50
C SER A 210 0.76 -3.60 -8.46
N ARG A 211 1.16 -3.86 -9.70
CA ARG A 211 0.34 -4.61 -10.69
C ARG A 211 0.10 -6.05 -10.27
N LEU A 212 1.13 -6.74 -9.78
CA LEU A 212 0.96 -8.10 -9.23
C LEU A 212 -0.07 -8.10 -8.10
N TYR A 213 0.05 -7.14 -7.17
CA TYR A 213 -0.89 -6.97 -6.07
C TYR A 213 -2.31 -6.68 -6.58
N TRP A 214 -2.45 -5.76 -7.54
CA TRP A 214 -3.73 -5.41 -8.16
C TRP A 214 -4.42 -6.61 -8.80
N TRP A 215 -3.71 -7.39 -9.61
CA TRP A 215 -4.28 -8.55 -10.29
C TRP A 215 -4.45 -9.80 -9.41
N THR A 216 -4.05 -9.71 -8.14
CA THR A 216 -4.24 -10.77 -7.15
C THR A 216 -5.10 -10.31 -5.99
N ALA A 217 -4.54 -9.60 -5.02
CA ALA A 217 -5.23 -9.20 -3.79
C ALA A 217 -6.42 -8.24 -4.03
N GLU A 218 -6.39 -7.40 -5.06
CA GLU A 218 -7.47 -6.43 -5.35
C GLU A 218 -8.53 -6.98 -6.30
N TYR A 219 -8.11 -7.47 -7.46
CA TYR A 219 -8.96 -7.88 -8.58
C TYR A 219 -8.65 -9.32 -9.04
N GLY A 220 -8.35 -10.20 -8.09
CA GLY A 220 -8.10 -11.61 -8.34
C GLY A 220 -9.36 -12.48 -8.26
N LEU A 221 -9.35 -13.52 -9.09
CA LEU A 221 -10.31 -14.62 -9.10
C LEU A 221 -9.59 -15.95 -8.77
N ILE A 222 -10.32 -16.95 -8.28
CA ILE A 222 -9.74 -18.24 -7.84
C ILE A 222 -10.57 -19.44 -8.26
N GLY A 223 -9.93 -20.58 -8.53
CA GLY A 223 -10.57 -21.85 -8.88
C GLY A 223 -10.57 -22.14 -10.38
N ASP A 224 -11.70 -22.66 -10.88
CA ASP A 224 -11.84 -23.05 -12.28
C ASP A 224 -11.89 -21.83 -13.21
N LEU A 225 -11.19 -21.88 -14.35
CA LEU A 225 -11.11 -20.76 -15.29
C LEU A 225 -12.47 -20.39 -15.90
N LYS A 226 -13.38 -21.37 -16.05
CA LYS A 226 -14.72 -21.14 -16.62
C LYS A 226 -15.72 -20.70 -15.56
N HIS A 227 -15.58 -21.21 -14.33
CA HIS A 227 -16.46 -20.89 -13.20
C HIS A 227 -15.65 -20.47 -11.97
N PRO A 228 -14.92 -19.35 -12.03
CA PRO A 228 -14.09 -18.91 -10.92
C PRO A 228 -14.93 -18.31 -9.80
N ARG A 229 -14.32 -18.24 -8.62
CA ARG A 229 -14.82 -17.57 -7.42
C ARG A 229 -14.11 -16.25 -7.19
N ILE A 230 -14.77 -15.33 -6.49
CA ILE A 230 -14.25 -14.01 -6.17
C ILE A 230 -13.45 -14.05 -4.85
N TYR A 231 -12.24 -13.49 -4.83
CA TYR A 231 -11.50 -13.26 -3.58
C TYR A 231 -10.82 -11.88 -3.50
N GLY A 232 -10.62 -11.20 -4.62
CA GLY A 232 -10.01 -9.87 -4.64
C GLY A 232 -10.86 -8.81 -3.92
N ALA A 233 -10.23 -7.98 -3.09
CA ALA A 233 -10.90 -7.02 -2.22
C ALA A 233 -11.72 -5.96 -2.96
N GLY A 234 -11.23 -5.46 -4.09
CA GLY A 234 -11.96 -4.55 -4.98
C GLY A 234 -13.26 -5.16 -5.50
N LEU A 235 -13.23 -6.46 -5.86
CA LEU A 235 -14.42 -7.20 -6.31
C LEU A 235 -15.38 -7.52 -5.16
N LEU A 236 -14.86 -7.76 -3.96
CA LEU A 236 -15.66 -8.08 -2.77
C LEU A 236 -16.33 -6.85 -2.12
N SER A 237 -15.88 -5.63 -2.45
CA SER A 237 -16.34 -4.38 -1.83
C SER A 237 -17.10 -3.44 -2.77
N SER A 238 -17.19 -3.77 -4.06
CA SER A 238 -17.90 -3.00 -5.08
C SER A 238 -19.08 -3.80 -5.61
N ILE A 239 -20.31 -3.31 -5.38
CA ILE A 239 -21.53 -3.98 -5.86
C ILE A 239 -21.52 -4.09 -7.39
N GLY A 240 -21.05 -3.05 -8.08
CA GLY A 240 -20.97 -3.02 -9.54
C GLY A 240 -19.99 -4.07 -10.06
N GLU A 241 -18.78 -4.08 -9.54
CA GLU A 241 -17.73 -5.02 -9.96
C GLU A 241 -18.06 -6.46 -9.58
N ALA A 242 -18.60 -6.71 -8.38
CA ALA A 242 -19.02 -8.04 -7.94
C ALA A 242 -20.02 -8.67 -8.93
N LYS A 243 -20.90 -7.86 -9.53
CA LYS A 243 -21.87 -8.31 -10.54
C LYS A 243 -21.24 -8.43 -11.93
N HIS A 244 -20.35 -7.51 -12.30
CA HIS A 244 -19.74 -7.45 -13.62
C HIS A 244 -18.66 -8.50 -13.86
N CYS A 245 -17.82 -8.77 -12.86
CA CYS A 245 -16.58 -9.54 -12.98
C CYS A 245 -16.76 -10.97 -13.50
N LEU A 246 -17.89 -11.63 -13.22
CA LEU A 246 -18.19 -13.00 -13.66
C LEU A 246 -18.94 -13.08 -14.99
N THR A 247 -19.33 -11.95 -15.59
CA THR A 247 -20.02 -11.93 -16.89
C THR A 247 -19.09 -12.27 -18.06
N SER A 248 -19.63 -12.57 -19.24
CA SER A 248 -18.82 -12.82 -20.45
C SER A 248 -18.11 -11.57 -20.99
N ALA A 249 -18.45 -10.38 -20.50
CA ALA A 249 -17.81 -9.13 -20.91
C ALA A 249 -16.39 -8.97 -20.36
N VAL A 250 -16.07 -9.67 -19.27
CA VAL A 250 -14.74 -9.63 -18.63
C VAL A 250 -13.94 -10.85 -19.06
N HIS A 251 -12.74 -10.66 -19.59
CA HIS A 251 -11.87 -11.75 -20.02
C HIS A 251 -11.17 -12.43 -18.83
N LYS A 252 -11.32 -13.74 -18.68
CA LYS A 252 -10.68 -14.54 -17.61
C LYS A 252 -9.40 -15.16 -18.15
N ARG A 253 -8.27 -14.85 -17.52
CA ARG A 253 -6.94 -15.35 -17.89
C ARG A 253 -6.37 -16.20 -16.77
N PRO A 254 -5.64 -17.30 -17.05
CA PRO A 254 -4.87 -17.97 -16.01
C PRO A 254 -3.86 -17.00 -15.39
N LEU A 255 -3.73 -17.01 -14.06
CA LEU A 255 -2.71 -16.23 -13.37
C LEU A 255 -1.30 -16.73 -13.76
N GLY A 256 -0.37 -15.80 -13.88
CA GLY A 256 1.06 -16.05 -14.10
C GLY A 256 1.84 -14.74 -13.89
N VAL A 257 3.18 -14.82 -13.83
CA VAL A 257 4.04 -13.65 -13.52
C VAL A 257 3.81 -12.45 -14.45
N ALA A 258 3.39 -12.70 -15.70
CA ALA A 258 3.11 -11.65 -16.69
C ALA A 258 1.96 -10.70 -16.30
N CYS A 259 1.16 -11.01 -15.27
CA CYS A 259 0.21 -10.04 -14.74
C CYS A 259 0.92 -8.81 -14.14
N ALA A 260 2.14 -8.95 -13.63
CA ALA A 260 2.95 -7.83 -13.15
C ALA A 260 3.32 -6.82 -14.26
N ASP A 261 3.20 -7.22 -15.53
CA ASP A 261 3.45 -6.37 -16.69
C ASP A 261 2.15 -5.89 -17.37
N THR A 262 1.00 -6.15 -16.74
CA THR A 262 -0.33 -5.76 -17.25
C THR A 262 -0.81 -4.47 -16.57
N ASP A 263 -1.01 -3.42 -17.35
CA ASP A 263 -1.53 -2.11 -16.90
C ASP A 263 -3.03 -2.18 -16.57
N TYR A 264 -3.50 -1.26 -15.72
CA TYR A 264 -4.91 -1.10 -15.34
C TYR A 264 -5.31 0.37 -15.23
N ASP A 265 -6.62 0.63 -15.34
CA ASP A 265 -7.23 1.95 -15.13
C ASP A 265 -8.12 1.88 -13.89
N ILE A 266 -7.76 2.65 -12.86
CA ILE A 266 -8.48 2.74 -11.59
C ILE A 266 -9.81 3.50 -11.69
N THR A 267 -10.12 4.10 -12.84
CA THR A 267 -11.34 4.90 -13.01
C THR A 267 -12.48 4.14 -13.68
N ARG A 268 -12.24 2.88 -14.08
CA ARG A 268 -13.17 2.07 -14.87
C ARG A 268 -13.28 0.66 -14.31
N MET A 269 -14.34 -0.04 -14.71
CA MET A 269 -14.48 -1.46 -14.42
C MET A 269 -13.41 -2.26 -15.19
N GLN A 270 -12.92 -3.34 -14.56
CA GLN A 270 -11.79 -4.08 -15.09
C GLN A 270 -12.23 -4.99 -16.27
N PRO A 271 -11.68 -4.78 -17.48
CA PRO A 271 -12.09 -5.54 -18.68
C PRO A 271 -11.54 -6.97 -18.70
N GLN A 272 -10.59 -7.27 -17.83
CA GLN A 272 -9.95 -8.58 -17.70
C GLN A 272 -9.55 -8.85 -16.26
N LEU A 273 -9.52 -10.12 -15.89
CA LEU A 273 -9.14 -10.58 -14.55
C LEU A 273 -8.30 -11.86 -14.65
N PHE A 274 -7.44 -12.08 -13.65
CA PHE A 274 -6.61 -13.27 -13.55
C PHE A 274 -7.17 -14.28 -12.55
N VAL A 275 -7.14 -15.56 -12.92
CA VAL A 275 -7.67 -16.67 -12.15
C VAL A 275 -6.53 -17.53 -11.61
N ALA A 276 -6.36 -17.52 -10.29
CA ALA A 276 -5.47 -18.43 -9.58
C ALA A 276 -6.11 -19.81 -9.42
N ARG A 277 -5.33 -20.89 -9.45
CA ARG A 277 -5.89 -22.24 -9.22
C ARG A 277 -6.37 -22.40 -7.78
N ASP A 278 -5.54 -21.94 -6.86
CA ASP A 278 -5.73 -21.93 -5.42
C ASP A 278 -4.80 -20.85 -4.81
N PHE A 279 -4.73 -20.76 -3.48
CA PHE A 279 -3.83 -19.82 -2.80
C PHE A 279 -2.34 -20.25 -2.85
N GLU A 280 -2.01 -21.51 -3.15
CA GLU A 280 -0.62 -21.93 -3.37
C GLU A 280 -0.08 -21.35 -4.68
N HIS A 281 -0.91 -21.33 -5.73
CA HIS A 281 -0.56 -20.73 -7.01
C HIS A 281 -0.18 -19.24 -6.88
N LEU A 282 -0.75 -18.52 -5.90
CA LEU A 282 -0.35 -17.13 -5.61
C LEU A 282 1.12 -17.07 -5.14
N PHE A 283 1.55 -18.01 -4.29
CA PHE A 283 2.95 -18.09 -3.86
C PHE A 283 3.90 -18.51 -4.97
N GLU A 284 3.50 -19.44 -5.83
CA GLU A 284 4.31 -19.85 -6.99
C GLU A 284 4.60 -18.64 -7.89
N VAL A 285 3.57 -17.87 -8.22
CA VAL A 285 3.67 -16.66 -9.06
C VAL A 285 4.46 -15.56 -8.35
N LEU A 286 4.25 -15.38 -7.05
CA LEU A 286 5.01 -14.42 -6.26
C LEU A 286 6.50 -14.79 -6.19
N ALA A 287 6.85 -16.06 -6.01
CA ALA A 287 8.23 -16.52 -5.98
C ALA A 287 8.92 -16.35 -7.34
N GLU A 288 8.21 -16.65 -8.43
CA GLU A 288 8.69 -16.37 -9.78
C GLU A 288 8.94 -14.87 -9.98
N PHE A 289 7.98 -14.02 -9.61
CA PHE A 289 8.13 -12.56 -9.67
C PHE A 289 9.31 -12.06 -8.85
N GLU A 290 9.37 -12.46 -7.57
CA GLU A 290 10.39 -12.06 -6.60
C GLU A 290 11.80 -12.42 -7.08
N SER A 291 11.97 -13.58 -7.75
CA SER A 291 13.24 -13.99 -8.35
C SER A 291 13.78 -13.04 -9.42
N THR A 292 12.90 -12.21 -10.01
CA THR A 292 13.28 -11.22 -11.02
C THR A 292 13.84 -9.93 -10.43
N LEU A 293 13.61 -9.68 -9.13
CA LEU A 293 13.86 -8.39 -8.49
C LEU A 293 15.31 -8.21 -8.01
N ALA A 294 15.73 -6.96 -7.95
CA ALA A 294 17.05 -6.49 -7.52
C ALA A 294 17.45 -7.03 -6.13
N TRP A 295 16.51 -7.16 -5.20
CA TRP A 295 16.83 -7.59 -3.84
C TRP A 295 17.06 -9.11 -3.70
N LYS A 296 16.66 -9.89 -4.71
CA LYS A 296 17.03 -11.31 -4.81
C LYS A 296 18.27 -11.55 -5.66
N ARG A 297 18.47 -10.71 -6.68
CA ARG A 297 19.53 -10.90 -7.67
C ARG A 297 20.83 -10.18 -7.33
N GLY A 298 20.73 -8.99 -6.73
CA GLY A 298 21.86 -8.13 -6.45
C GLY A 298 22.67 -7.77 -7.71
N GLY A 299 23.99 -7.67 -7.56
CA GLY A 299 24.93 -7.44 -8.65
C GLY A 299 24.66 -6.16 -9.45
N ASP A 300 25.09 -6.16 -10.71
CA ASP A 300 24.85 -5.03 -11.62
C ASP A 300 23.38 -4.80 -11.90
N LEU A 301 22.54 -5.85 -11.90
CA LEU A 301 21.11 -5.65 -12.10
C LEU A 301 20.54 -4.72 -11.03
N GLY A 302 20.84 -5.02 -9.75
CA GLY A 302 20.36 -4.19 -8.65
C GLY A 302 20.96 -2.79 -8.67
N LEU A 303 22.25 -2.65 -9.00
CA LEU A 303 22.91 -1.34 -9.14
C LEU A 303 22.28 -0.49 -10.25
N GLN A 304 22.00 -1.09 -11.42
CA GLN A 304 21.38 -0.41 -12.55
C GLN A 304 19.93 -0.03 -12.24
N GLU A 305 19.18 -0.87 -11.52
CA GLU A 305 17.84 -0.50 -11.07
C GLU A 305 17.87 0.68 -10.09
N ALA A 306 18.73 0.63 -9.07
CA ALA A 306 18.89 1.73 -8.12
C ALA A 306 19.32 3.05 -8.81
N LEU A 307 20.25 2.97 -9.78
CA LEU A 307 20.70 4.13 -10.57
C LEU A 307 19.56 4.73 -11.40
N ARG A 308 18.77 3.88 -12.09
CA ARG A 308 17.63 4.32 -12.92
C ARG A 308 16.51 4.93 -12.07
N ALA A 309 16.25 4.34 -10.91
CA ALA A 309 15.21 4.75 -9.97
C ALA A 309 15.44 6.14 -9.38
N ARG A 310 16.71 6.52 -9.14
CA ARG A 310 17.10 7.82 -8.55
C ARG A 310 16.48 8.06 -7.16
N THR A 311 16.20 7.00 -6.42
CA THR A 311 15.65 7.01 -5.06
C THR A 311 16.66 6.45 -4.05
N VAL A 312 16.32 6.51 -2.76
CA VAL A 312 17.09 5.87 -1.70
C VAL A 312 16.92 4.36 -1.79
N ASN A 313 18.06 3.64 -1.77
CA ASN A 313 18.14 2.19 -1.81
C ASN A 313 19.13 1.71 -0.74
N HIS A 314 19.16 0.42 -0.45
CA HIS A 314 20.21 -0.18 0.36
C HIS A 314 20.89 -1.34 -0.35
N LEU A 315 22.21 -1.31 -0.30
CA LEU A 315 23.11 -2.32 -0.86
C LEU A 315 23.55 -3.25 0.27
N VAL A 316 23.30 -4.55 0.13
CA VAL A 316 23.80 -5.56 1.07
C VAL A 316 25.17 -6.03 0.59
N LEU A 317 26.21 -5.81 1.40
CA LEU A 317 27.58 -6.23 1.10
C LEU A 317 27.79 -7.71 1.45
N ALA A 318 28.87 -8.30 0.95
CA ALA A 318 29.19 -9.72 1.17
C ALA A 318 29.41 -10.08 2.65
N ASP A 319 29.81 -9.10 3.47
CA ASP A 319 30.03 -9.26 4.91
C ASP A 319 28.77 -9.01 5.76
N GLY A 320 27.62 -8.78 5.11
CA GLY A 320 26.32 -8.52 5.74
C GLY A 320 26.11 -7.09 6.24
N ARG A 321 27.04 -6.16 6.01
CA ARG A 321 26.75 -4.73 6.16
C ARG A 321 25.78 -4.28 5.07
N GLU A 322 24.96 -3.31 5.42
CA GLU A 322 23.99 -2.66 4.54
C GLU A 322 24.39 -1.20 4.39
N VAL A 323 24.50 -0.72 3.15
CA VAL A 323 24.83 0.68 2.85
C VAL A 323 23.61 1.31 2.19
N THR A 324 22.90 2.14 2.94
CA THR A 324 21.78 2.93 2.44
C THR A 324 22.28 4.24 1.86
N GLY A 325 21.75 4.61 0.69
CA GLY A 325 21.99 5.88 0.03
C GLY A 325 21.41 5.86 -1.38
N LYS A 326 21.62 6.92 -2.15
CA LYS A 326 21.16 6.98 -3.54
C LYS A 326 22.31 6.73 -4.50
N VAL A 327 22.22 5.67 -5.29
CA VAL A 327 23.21 5.35 -6.34
C VAL A 327 23.13 6.39 -7.45
N VAL A 328 24.25 7.04 -7.75
CA VAL A 328 24.32 8.14 -8.72
C VAL A 328 25.31 7.92 -9.86
N GLU A 329 26.22 6.97 -9.70
CA GLU A 329 27.20 6.63 -10.73
C GLU A 329 27.71 5.21 -10.54
N LEU A 330 27.91 4.51 -11.66
CA LEU A 330 28.52 3.19 -11.74
C LEU A 330 29.69 3.27 -12.71
N LEU A 331 30.88 2.86 -12.26
CA LEU A 331 32.06 2.76 -13.11
C LEU A 331 32.26 1.30 -13.50
N PRO A 332 32.21 0.95 -14.80
CA PRO A 332 32.40 -0.42 -15.25
C PRO A 332 33.88 -0.83 -15.13
N ALA A 333 34.13 -2.05 -14.68
CA ALA A 333 35.44 -2.68 -14.73
C ALA A 333 35.78 -3.12 -16.16
N GLY A 334 37.07 -3.31 -16.45
CA GLY A 334 37.51 -3.88 -17.74
C GLY A 334 37.17 -5.36 -17.93
N LYS A 335 36.76 -6.04 -16.85
CA LYS A 335 36.35 -7.45 -16.79
C LYS A 335 35.41 -7.65 -15.60
N ASP A 336 34.67 -8.75 -15.58
CA ASP A 336 33.82 -9.12 -14.45
C ASP A 336 34.65 -9.26 -13.16
N VAL A 337 34.17 -8.64 -12.08
CA VAL A 337 34.76 -8.74 -10.73
C VAL A 337 34.18 -9.91 -9.94
N ALA A 338 32.92 -10.28 -10.21
CA ALA A 338 32.26 -11.46 -9.65
C ALA A 338 31.07 -11.86 -10.55
N PRO A 339 30.47 -13.06 -10.39
CA PRO A 339 29.31 -13.45 -11.16
C PRO A 339 28.16 -12.42 -11.06
N GLY A 340 27.74 -11.86 -12.19
CA GLY A 340 26.69 -10.84 -12.26
C GLY A 340 27.13 -9.44 -11.81
N LEU A 341 28.44 -9.20 -11.66
CA LEU A 341 29.02 -7.93 -11.22
C LEU A 341 30.24 -7.59 -12.09
N SER A 342 30.06 -6.62 -12.96
CA SER A 342 31.04 -6.01 -13.87
C SER A 342 31.31 -4.55 -13.53
N SER A 343 30.65 -4.00 -12.52
CA SER A 343 30.99 -2.69 -11.95
C SER A 343 32.26 -2.76 -11.09
N ALA A 344 33.21 -1.84 -11.29
CA ALA A 344 34.37 -1.64 -10.43
C ALA A 344 34.04 -0.81 -9.18
N LEU A 345 33.16 0.18 -9.34
CA LEU A 345 32.82 1.15 -8.30
C LEU A 345 31.36 1.60 -8.46
N ALA A 346 30.64 1.69 -7.35
CA ALA A 346 29.40 2.44 -7.26
C ALA A 346 29.58 3.67 -6.36
N ARG A 347 29.13 4.83 -6.81
CA ARG A 347 29.08 6.05 -5.99
C ARG A 347 27.65 6.30 -5.54
N LEU A 348 27.50 6.53 -4.24
CA LEU A 348 26.26 6.90 -3.62
C LEU A 348 26.36 8.35 -3.13
N GLU A 349 25.34 9.15 -3.40
CA GLU A 349 25.19 10.46 -2.79
C GLU A 349 24.56 10.33 -1.40
N GLY A 350 25.01 11.22 -0.50
CA GLY A 350 24.49 11.28 0.85
C GLY A 350 23.04 11.78 0.92
N PRO A 351 22.34 11.52 2.03
CA PRO A 351 22.88 10.90 3.23
C PRO A 351 23.13 9.39 3.12
N ILE A 352 24.11 8.90 3.87
CA ILE A 352 24.52 7.49 3.93
C ILE A 352 24.25 6.93 5.31
N LEU A 353 23.59 5.78 5.38
CA LEU A 353 23.37 5.05 6.63
C LEU A 353 23.97 3.65 6.51
N THR A 354 24.84 3.29 7.46
CA THR A 354 25.39 1.94 7.56
C THR A 354 24.56 1.14 8.55
N SER A 355 24.07 -0.02 8.14
CA SER A 355 23.28 -0.91 8.98
C SER A 355 23.79 -2.35 8.93
N ARG A 356 23.28 -3.19 9.81
CA ARG A 356 23.40 -4.65 9.72
C ARG A 356 22.10 -5.25 10.24
N SER A 357 21.51 -6.14 9.45
CA SER A 357 20.24 -6.79 9.80
C SER A 357 19.12 -5.77 10.09
N GLY A 358 19.09 -4.68 9.31
CA GLY A 358 18.09 -3.62 9.45
C GLY A 358 18.24 -2.75 10.69
N GLN A 359 19.42 -2.73 11.31
CA GLN A 359 19.73 -1.85 12.44
C GLN A 359 20.95 -1.00 12.15
N ALA A 360 20.80 0.32 12.31
CA ALA A 360 21.88 1.28 12.17
C ALA A 360 23.09 0.95 13.08
N LEU A 361 24.29 0.92 12.50
CA LEU A 361 25.54 0.72 13.26
C LEU A 361 26.06 2.04 13.85
N ASP A 362 25.78 3.15 13.19
CA ASP A 362 26.25 4.47 13.55
C ASP A 362 25.31 5.58 13.09
N LYS A 363 25.68 6.84 13.38
CA LYS A 363 24.93 8.00 12.91
C LYS A 363 25.08 8.11 11.38
N PRO A 364 24.03 8.55 10.68
CA PRO A 364 24.15 8.80 9.24
C PRO A 364 25.28 9.78 8.90
N PHE A 365 25.96 9.49 7.80
CA PHE A 365 27.01 10.32 7.22
C PHE A 365 26.42 11.19 6.11
N SER A 366 26.63 12.51 6.15
CA SER A 366 26.05 13.44 5.18
C SER A 366 26.77 13.48 3.83
N GLY A 367 28.02 13.00 3.76
CA GLY A 367 28.81 12.98 2.55
C GLY A 367 28.50 11.80 1.62
N ALA A 368 29.29 11.67 0.56
CA ALA A 368 29.16 10.58 -0.39
C ALA A 368 29.74 9.25 0.14
N ALA A 369 29.25 8.13 -0.39
CA ALA A 369 29.87 6.83 -0.21
C ALA A 369 30.37 6.25 -1.53
N LEU A 370 31.42 5.46 -1.43
CA LEU A 370 31.97 4.66 -2.52
C LEU A 370 31.93 3.20 -2.12
N VAL A 371 31.32 2.37 -2.96
CA VAL A 371 31.35 0.91 -2.83
C VAL A 371 32.25 0.38 -3.94
N ALA A 372 33.49 0.03 -3.59
CA ALA A 372 34.46 -0.52 -4.52
C ALA A 372 34.40 -2.04 -4.51
N PHE A 373 34.33 -2.64 -5.69
CA PHE A 373 34.10 -4.06 -5.87
C PHE A 373 35.41 -4.81 -6.12
N GLY A 374 35.72 -5.74 -5.22
CA GLY A 374 36.94 -6.54 -5.26
C GLY A 374 37.51 -6.84 -3.87
N GLN A 375 38.57 -7.65 -3.87
CA GLN A 375 39.31 -8.02 -2.67
C GLN A 375 40.18 -6.86 -2.18
N GLY A 376 40.08 -6.52 -0.90
CA GLY A 376 40.91 -5.49 -0.31
C GLY A 376 40.62 -5.25 1.16
N THR A 377 41.49 -4.50 1.83
CA THR A 377 41.29 -4.12 3.23
C THR A 377 41.72 -2.68 3.43
N LEU A 378 40.82 -1.87 4.01
CA LEU A 378 41.13 -0.50 4.39
C LEU A 378 41.76 -0.51 5.80
N PRO A 379 42.88 0.19 6.04
CA PRO A 379 43.40 0.36 7.39
C PRO A 379 42.43 1.18 8.23
N GLU A 380 42.38 0.93 9.55
CA GLU A 380 41.54 1.73 10.46
C GLU A 380 41.95 3.21 10.44
N ARG A 381 43.27 3.49 10.46
CA ARG A 381 43.82 4.84 10.26
C ARG A 381 45.14 4.80 9.50
N GLY A 382 45.36 5.79 8.64
CA GLY A 382 46.63 5.99 7.94
C GLY A 382 46.50 6.08 6.43
N ARG A 383 47.62 6.32 5.75
CA ARG A 383 47.68 6.33 4.28
C ARG A 383 47.40 4.94 3.72
N PHE A 384 46.69 4.88 2.60
CA PHE A 384 46.45 3.64 1.87
C PHE A 384 46.63 3.82 0.37
N LYS A 385 46.94 2.71 -0.29
CA LYS A 385 46.86 2.52 -1.73
C LYS A 385 46.26 1.13 -1.97
N LEU A 386 45.06 1.09 -2.50
CA LEU A 386 44.30 -0.11 -2.82
C LEU A 386 44.36 -0.32 -4.33
N THR A 387 44.69 -1.53 -4.75
CA THR A 387 44.62 -1.95 -6.15
C THR A 387 43.74 -3.20 -6.21
N LEU A 388 42.60 -3.07 -6.86
CA LEU A 388 41.62 -4.15 -6.98
C LEU A 388 41.76 -4.85 -8.34
N ASP A 389 41.23 -6.06 -8.44
CA ASP A 389 41.30 -6.88 -9.65
C ASP A 389 40.62 -6.24 -10.87
N SER A 390 39.73 -5.26 -10.66
CA SER A 390 39.06 -4.45 -11.70
C SER A 390 39.95 -3.41 -12.38
N ASP A 391 41.25 -3.38 -12.06
CA ASP A 391 42.19 -2.30 -12.40
C ASP A 391 41.82 -0.95 -11.75
N LEU A 392 40.97 -0.98 -10.72
CA LEU A 392 40.66 0.16 -9.88
C LEU A 392 41.77 0.37 -8.86
N VAL A 393 42.39 1.53 -8.88
CA VAL A 393 43.36 1.98 -7.88
C VAL A 393 42.75 3.14 -7.10
N LEU A 394 42.72 3.04 -5.76
CA LEU A 394 42.27 4.10 -4.85
C LEU A 394 43.38 4.43 -3.86
N GLU A 395 43.66 5.71 -3.66
CA GLU A 395 44.69 6.22 -2.76
C GLU A 395 44.13 7.34 -1.88
N GLY A 396 44.57 7.42 -0.63
CA GLY A 396 44.10 8.45 0.29
C GLY A 396 44.56 8.22 1.73
N PHE A 397 43.84 8.81 2.68
CA PHE A 397 44.08 8.64 4.11
C PHE A 397 42.79 8.20 4.82
N ALA A 398 42.84 7.05 5.51
CA ALA A 398 41.74 6.57 6.34
C ALA A 398 41.76 7.25 7.72
N VAL A 399 40.60 7.71 8.21
CA VAL A 399 40.47 8.41 9.50
C VAL A 399 39.69 7.63 10.56
N GLY A 400 39.20 6.43 10.21
CA GLY A 400 38.43 5.53 11.08
C GLY A 400 37.00 5.33 10.59
N GLY A 401 36.39 4.20 10.96
CA GLY A 401 34.97 3.93 10.64
C GLY A 401 34.65 3.88 9.13
N GLY A 402 35.66 3.61 8.28
CA GLY A 402 35.52 3.60 6.82
C GLY A 402 35.56 4.98 6.15
N GLU A 403 35.74 6.07 6.90
CA GLU A 403 35.89 7.41 6.34
C GLU A 403 37.31 7.61 5.78
N VAL A 404 37.38 8.18 4.58
CA VAL A 404 38.61 8.46 3.85
C VAL A 404 38.64 9.92 3.38
N ILE A 405 39.83 10.52 3.42
CA ILE A 405 40.12 11.88 2.96
C ILE A 405 41.28 11.87 1.95
N ASP A 406 41.47 13.00 1.25
CA ASP A 406 42.47 13.16 0.19
C ASP A 406 42.39 12.04 -0.86
N LEU A 407 41.15 11.61 -1.14
CA LEU A 407 40.90 10.46 -1.98
C LEU A 407 41.17 10.79 -3.45
N SER A 408 41.99 9.97 -4.09
CA SER A 408 42.23 9.98 -5.53
C SER A 408 42.20 8.54 -6.06
N GLY A 409 42.07 8.39 -7.38
CA GLY A 409 42.05 7.05 -7.96
C GLY A 409 42.14 7.03 -9.47
N THR A 410 42.45 5.85 -9.99
CA THR A 410 42.47 5.57 -11.43
C THR A 410 41.73 4.26 -11.73
N LEU A 411 41.18 4.13 -12.92
CA LEU A 411 40.57 2.90 -13.42
C LEU A 411 41.13 2.58 -14.80
N GLY A 412 41.84 1.46 -14.94
CA GLY A 412 42.55 1.14 -16.19
C GLY A 412 43.57 2.23 -16.58
N GLY A 413 44.16 2.90 -15.60
CA GLY A 413 45.10 4.02 -15.78
C GLY A 413 44.47 5.39 -16.08
N ARG A 414 43.14 5.48 -16.22
CA ARG A 414 42.43 6.76 -16.38
C ARG A 414 42.11 7.37 -15.02
N GLU A 415 42.42 8.65 -14.83
CA GLU A 415 42.10 9.40 -13.61
C GLU A 415 40.58 9.50 -13.38
N LEU A 416 40.16 9.31 -12.12
CA LEU A 416 38.78 9.37 -11.69
C LEU A 416 38.47 10.69 -10.98
N THR A 417 37.29 11.25 -11.24
CA THR A 417 36.77 12.37 -10.45
C THR A 417 36.09 11.81 -9.20
N LEU A 418 36.80 11.83 -8.07
CA LEU A 418 36.31 11.35 -6.78
C LEU A 418 36.07 12.51 -5.80
N PRO A 419 35.14 12.35 -4.83
CA PRO A 419 35.01 13.32 -3.75
C PRO A 419 36.28 13.31 -2.89
N SER A 420 36.70 14.48 -2.39
CA SER A 420 37.87 14.59 -1.52
C SER A 420 37.69 13.87 -0.17
N MET A 421 36.44 13.69 0.27
CA MET A 421 36.07 12.93 1.45
C MET A 421 34.86 12.04 1.16
N ALA A 422 34.91 10.78 1.60
CA ALA A 422 33.82 9.82 1.45
C ALA A 422 33.87 8.73 2.54
N ARG A 423 32.81 7.95 2.65
CA ARG A 423 32.90 6.60 3.22
C ARG A 423 33.25 5.60 2.14
N LEU A 424 34.29 4.81 2.36
CA LEU A 424 34.72 3.76 1.44
C LEU A 424 34.36 2.38 1.98
N TYR A 425 33.60 1.63 1.19
CA TYR A 425 33.26 0.24 1.44
C TYR A 425 33.94 -0.65 0.39
N LEU A 426 34.46 -1.78 0.84
CA LEU A 426 35.03 -2.83 0.00
C LEU A 426 34.12 -4.05 0.10
N THR A 427 33.76 -4.63 -1.04
CA THR A 427 33.00 -5.88 -1.08
C THR A 427 33.32 -6.65 -2.35
N GLU A 428 33.39 -7.98 -2.27
CA GLU A 428 33.66 -8.81 -3.45
C GLU A 428 32.40 -9.10 -4.27
N ARG A 429 31.26 -9.11 -3.58
CA ARG A 429 29.96 -9.44 -4.15
C ARG A 429 28.91 -8.49 -3.61
N LEU A 430 27.80 -8.40 -4.31
CA LEU A 430 26.65 -7.61 -3.91
C LEU A 430 25.42 -8.51 -3.93
N PRO A 431 25.12 -9.27 -2.86
CA PRO A 431 24.03 -10.24 -2.85
C PRO A 431 22.63 -9.64 -3.06
N SER A 432 22.41 -8.37 -2.67
CA SER A 432 21.09 -7.75 -2.74
C SER A 432 21.19 -6.23 -2.89
N VAL A 433 20.26 -5.66 -3.64
CA VAL A 433 19.96 -4.22 -3.68
C VAL A 433 18.45 -4.06 -3.56
N ALA A 434 17.98 -3.31 -2.58
CA ALA A 434 16.55 -3.19 -2.29
C ALA A 434 16.11 -1.73 -2.14
N GLY A 435 14.82 -1.51 -2.40
CA GLY A 435 14.19 -0.21 -2.25
C GLY A 435 14.22 0.29 -0.81
N GLY A 436 14.35 1.61 -0.66
CA GLY A 436 14.30 2.29 0.64
C GLY A 436 15.51 2.03 1.54
N PRO A 437 15.50 2.60 2.75
CA PRO A 437 16.53 2.38 3.76
C PRO A 437 16.50 0.98 4.37
N ALA A 438 17.67 0.48 4.79
CA ALA A 438 17.77 -0.81 5.49
C ALA A 438 17.15 -0.74 6.90
N ASP A 439 17.31 0.40 7.58
CA ASP A 439 16.67 0.75 8.86
C ASP A 439 15.78 1.99 8.65
N PRO A 440 14.49 1.79 8.27
CA PRO A 440 13.56 2.89 8.06
C PRO A 440 13.36 3.76 9.29
N GLY A 441 13.39 3.19 10.50
CA GLY A 441 13.17 3.94 11.74
C GLY A 441 14.28 4.94 12.02
N THR A 442 15.55 4.51 11.88
CA THR A 442 16.69 5.43 12.01
C THR A 442 16.72 6.42 10.86
N TRP A 443 16.48 5.98 9.62
CA TRP A 443 16.44 6.88 8.47
C TRP A 443 15.42 8.01 8.65
N ASP A 444 14.20 7.64 9.02
CA ASP A 444 13.09 8.55 9.28
C ASP A 444 13.37 9.52 10.45
N LYS A 445 14.06 9.07 11.50
CA LYS A 445 14.45 9.94 12.62
C LYS A 445 15.39 11.08 12.20
N TRP A 446 16.27 10.85 11.22
CA TRP A 446 17.28 11.82 10.80
C TRP A 446 16.88 12.61 9.56
N PHE A 447 16.15 11.98 8.64
CA PHE A 447 15.86 12.48 7.30
C PHE A 447 14.40 12.37 6.92
N GLY A 448 13.58 11.75 7.76
CA GLY A 448 12.14 11.82 7.61
C GLY A 448 11.77 13.29 7.73
N GLU A 449 11.47 13.90 6.59
CA GLU A 449 11.00 15.26 6.55
C GLU A 449 9.84 15.40 7.57
N MET A 450 9.78 16.54 8.24
CA MET A 450 8.55 16.99 8.89
C MET A 450 7.50 17.43 7.85
N ASP A 451 7.54 16.92 6.61
CA ASP A 451 6.80 17.48 5.48
C ASP A 451 5.39 16.91 5.32
N ALA A 452 4.50 17.87 5.04
CA ALA A 452 3.20 17.88 4.35
C ALA A 452 2.16 16.75 4.55
N PHE A 453 2.52 15.52 4.90
CA PHE A 453 1.54 14.47 5.22
C PHE A 453 0.68 14.86 6.44
N THR A 454 1.30 15.51 7.42
CA THR A 454 0.65 15.99 8.65
C THR A 454 -0.13 17.29 8.49
N ALA A 455 -0.06 17.98 7.35
CA ALA A 455 -0.99 19.06 7.01
C ALA A 455 -2.35 18.47 6.62
N GLY A 456 -2.98 17.77 7.56
CA GLY A 456 -4.27 17.09 7.40
C GLY A 456 -5.46 18.04 7.43
N ASP A 457 -5.30 19.25 6.89
CA ASP A 457 -6.36 20.23 6.83
C ASP A 457 -7.39 19.84 5.77
N GLY A 458 -6.96 19.35 4.59
CA GLY A 458 -7.87 19.04 3.48
C GLY A 458 -8.87 17.90 3.78
N GLU A 459 -8.39 16.71 4.15
CA GLU A 459 -9.26 15.55 4.40
C GLU A 459 -10.14 15.74 5.65
N ALA A 460 -9.60 16.34 6.72
CA ALA A 460 -10.38 16.63 7.92
C ALA A 460 -11.47 17.68 7.65
N GLN A 461 -11.17 18.72 6.86
CA GLN A 461 -12.16 19.71 6.42
C GLN A 461 -13.22 19.09 5.50
N ALA A 462 -12.84 18.20 4.58
CA ALA A 462 -13.80 17.49 3.73
C ALA A 462 -14.78 16.66 4.57
N ARG A 463 -14.29 15.94 5.60
CA ARG A 463 -15.14 15.21 6.56
C ARG A 463 -16.09 16.13 7.33
N GLU A 464 -15.56 17.23 7.87
CA GLU A 464 -16.37 18.18 8.63
C GLU A 464 -17.47 18.79 7.76
N ARG A 465 -17.13 19.20 6.53
CA ARG A 465 -18.10 19.72 5.55
C ARG A 465 -19.14 18.66 5.17
N LYS A 466 -18.76 17.39 5.00
CA LYS A 466 -19.69 16.28 4.74
C LYS A 466 -20.67 16.08 5.89
N ALA A 467 -20.20 16.17 7.14
CA ALA A 467 -21.07 16.08 8.32
C ALA A 467 -22.05 17.27 8.39
N GLN A 468 -21.58 18.49 8.11
CA GLN A 468 -22.41 19.70 8.07
C GLN A 468 -23.43 19.70 6.92
N ALA A 469 -23.17 18.97 5.83
CA ALA A 469 -24.07 18.87 4.68
C ALA A 469 -25.35 18.05 4.95
N LEU A 470 -25.39 17.22 6.01
CA LEU A 470 -26.58 16.44 6.34
C LEU A 470 -27.60 17.29 7.11
N HIS A 471 -28.75 17.57 6.48
CA HIS A 471 -29.81 18.38 7.10
C HIS A 471 -30.27 17.79 8.46
N PRO A 472 -30.38 18.59 9.54
CA PRO A 472 -30.67 18.07 10.88
C PRO A 472 -31.94 17.22 10.98
N SER A 473 -33.03 17.62 10.31
CA SER A 473 -34.27 16.83 10.30
C SER A 473 -34.08 15.47 9.59
N LEU A 474 -33.26 15.42 8.53
CA LEU A 474 -32.96 14.19 7.82
C LEU A 474 -32.08 13.27 8.68
N ALA A 475 -31.09 13.83 9.39
CA ALA A 475 -30.28 13.10 10.37
C ALA A 475 -31.15 12.48 11.48
N ALA A 476 -32.16 13.21 11.97
CA ALA A 476 -33.09 12.71 12.97
C ALA A 476 -33.92 11.52 12.46
N LEU A 477 -34.41 11.56 11.21
CA LEU A 477 -35.13 10.44 10.59
C LEU A 477 -34.25 9.19 10.49
N TYR A 478 -33.02 9.32 10.01
CA TYR A 478 -32.07 8.21 9.97
C TYR A 478 -31.73 7.65 11.36
N THR A 479 -31.63 8.52 12.37
CA THR A 479 -31.41 8.11 13.77
C THR A 479 -32.58 7.28 14.27
N GLU A 480 -33.82 7.68 13.97
CA GLU A 480 -35.01 6.93 14.38
C GLU A 480 -35.08 5.57 13.68
N VAL A 481 -34.82 5.51 12.37
CA VAL A 481 -34.74 4.25 11.60
C VAL A 481 -33.68 3.31 12.19
N ARG A 482 -32.49 3.84 12.50
CA ARG A 482 -31.41 3.09 13.13
C ARG A 482 -31.85 2.53 14.49
N ARG A 483 -32.47 3.34 15.34
CA ARG A 483 -33.00 2.91 16.64
C ARG A 483 -34.02 1.78 16.49
N ILE A 484 -34.92 1.88 15.51
CA ILE A 484 -35.91 0.81 15.21
C ILE A 484 -35.19 -0.50 14.85
N ARG A 485 -34.17 -0.45 14.00
CA ARG A 485 -33.36 -1.62 13.61
C ARG A 485 -32.61 -2.24 14.79
N GLU A 486 -31.94 -1.43 15.60
CA GLU A 486 -31.12 -1.89 16.73
C GLU A 486 -31.96 -2.47 17.86
N THR A 487 -33.14 -1.89 18.12
CA THR A 487 -34.05 -2.38 19.17
C THR A 487 -34.95 -3.53 18.71
N GLY A 488 -35.12 -3.70 17.40
CA GLY A 488 -36.10 -4.62 16.80
C GLY A 488 -37.55 -4.23 17.06
N GLN A 489 -37.81 -3.07 17.67
CA GLN A 489 -39.15 -2.61 18.02
C GLN A 489 -39.79 -1.90 16.83
N LEU A 490 -40.41 -2.70 15.95
CA LEU A 490 -41.18 -2.19 14.82
C LEU A 490 -42.45 -1.48 15.32
N ALA A 491 -42.59 -0.20 14.98
CA ALA A 491 -43.80 0.58 15.22
C ALA A 491 -44.36 1.03 13.85
N PRO A 492 -45.34 0.31 13.27
CA PRO A 492 -45.83 0.58 11.91
C PRO A 492 -46.27 2.02 11.69
N GLU A 493 -46.97 2.62 12.66
CA GLU A 493 -47.40 4.01 12.60
C GLU A 493 -46.21 4.99 12.54
N ARG A 494 -45.14 4.71 13.29
CA ARG A 494 -43.91 5.51 13.24
C ARG A 494 -43.19 5.33 11.92
N LEU A 495 -43.11 4.11 11.39
CA LEU A 495 -42.55 3.87 10.05
C LEU A 495 -43.32 4.61 8.96
N GLU A 496 -44.65 4.70 9.07
CA GLU A 496 -45.46 5.49 8.15
C GLU A 496 -45.20 6.99 8.30
N GLN A 497 -45.03 7.50 9.52
CA GLN A 497 -44.65 8.90 9.76
C GLN A 497 -43.27 9.22 9.18
N ILE A 498 -42.29 8.33 9.35
CA ILE A 498 -40.95 8.47 8.75
C ILE A 498 -41.05 8.41 7.23
N ALA A 499 -41.84 7.49 6.67
CA ALA A 499 -42.06 7.38 5.23
C ALA A 499 -42.63 8.68 4.65
N ARG A 500 -43.63 9.28 5.33
CA ARG A 500 -44.19 10.57 4.94
C ARG A 500 -43.16 11.69 5.06
N ALA A 501 -42.44 11.80 6.18
CA ALA A 501 -41.41 12.82 6.35
C ALA A 501 -40.26 12.69 5.34
N SER A 502 -39.95 11.48 4.87
CA SER A 502 -38.93 11.26 3.85
C SER A 502 -39.27 11.88 2.49
N THR A 503 -40.54 12.22 2.22
CA THR A 503 -40.93 12.90 0.96
C THR A 503 -40.41 14.34 0.89
N ASP A 504 -40.12 14.96 2.04
CA ASP A 504 -39.53 16.30 2.11
C ASP A 504 -38.06 16.30 1.64
N PHE A 505 -37.44 15.12 1.51
CA PHE A 505 -36.08 14.92 1.03
C PHE A 505 -36.09 14.07 -0.26
N PRO A 506 -36.59 14.61 -1.39
CA PRO A 506 -36.85 13.82 -2.60
C PRO A 506 -35.60 13.16 -3.19
N THR A 507 -34.42 13.75 -2.99
CA THR A 507 -33.13 13.22 -3.45
C THR A 507 -32.57 12.11 -2.57
N ASP A 508 -33.03 11.95 -1.32
CA ASP A 508 -32.54 10.92 -0.40
C ASP A 508 -33.31 9.60 -0.61
N TRP A 509 -32.84 8.83 -1.58
CA TRP A 509 -33.42 7.54 -1.93
C TRP A 509 -33.14 6.46 -0.87
N LEU A 510 -32.03 6.58 -0.13
CA LEU A 510 -31.54 5.57 0.80
C LEU A 510 -32.44 5.48 2.05
N LEU A 511 -32.92 6.61 2.57
CA LEU A 511 -33.86 6.61 3.70
C LEU A 511 -35.15 5.87 3.33
N ARG A 512 -35.67 6.11 2.13
CA ARG A 512 -36.87 5.41 1.63
C ARG A 512 -36.64 3.91 1.50
N ALA A 513 -35.47 3.51 1.02
CA ALA A 513 -35.10 2.09 0.91
C ALA A 513 -35.04 1.41 2.30
N GLU A 514 -34.46 2.07 3.30
CA GLU A 514 -34.41 1.55 4.68
C GLU A 514 -35.82 1.37 5.28
N VAL A 515 -36.71 2.34 5.06
CA VAL A 515 -38.08 2.28 5.57
C VAL A 515 -38.89 1.19 4.84
N ALA A 516 -38.74 1.05 3.53
CA ALA A 516 -39.41 0.01 2.75
C ALA A 516 -38.99 -1.40 3.21
N GLU A 517 -37.70 -1.61 3.51
CA GLU A 517 -37.20 -2.88 4.05
C GLU A 517 -37.81 -3.17 5.43
N LEU A 518 -37.84 -2.18 6.34
CA LEU A 518 -38.44 -2.33 7.67
C LEU A 518 -39.95 -2.61 7.63
N ARG A 519 -40.63 -2.19 6.56
CA ARG A 519 -42.06 -2.45 6.33
C ARG A 519 -42.33 -3.80 5.65
N GLY A 520 -41.28 -4.53 5.26
CA GLY A 520 -41.41 -5.79 4.51
C GLY A 520 -41.90 -5.61 3.07
N GLU A 521 -41.80 -4.41 2.51
CA GLU A 521 -42.17 -4.11 1.12
C GLU A 521 -41.11 -4.61 0.13
N VAL A 522 -39.91 -4.86 0.64
CA VAL A 522 -38.79 -5.50 -0.05
C VAL A 522 -38.31 -6.63 0.87
N PRO A 523 -37.89 -7.80 0.36
CA PRO A 523 -37.38 -8.89 1.18
C PRO A 523 -36.32 -8.41 2.17
N SER A 524 -36.43 -8.83 3.43
CA SER A 524 -35.42 -8.51 4.43
C SER A 524 -34.10 -9.15 4.03
N ARG A 525 -33.03 -8.35 3.97
CA ARG A 525 -31.69 -8.85 3.64
C ARG A 525 -31.09 -9.74 4.76
N ARG A 526 -31.84 -9.99 5.84
CA ARG A 526 -31.49 -10.90 6.94
C ARG A 526 -31.82 -12.37 6.65
N GLU A 527 -32.82 -12.66 5.81
CA GLU A 527 -33.35 -14.04 5.67
C GLU A 527 -32.52 -14.95 4.76
N THR A 528 -31.62 -14.41 3.94
CA THR A 528 -30.78 -15.20 3.01
C THR A 528 -29.50 -15.77 3.65
N ALA A 529 -29.21 -15.48 4.93
CA ALA A 529 -27.99 -15.92 5.60
C ALA A 529 -28.10 -17.26 6.36
N HIS A 530 -29.29 -17.86 6.44
CA HIS A 530 -29.54 -19.11 7.20
C HIS A 530 -30.31 -20.18 6.40
N ALA A 531 -30.32 -20.10 5.06
CA ALA A 531 -30.90 -21.13 4.19
C ALA A 531 -29.82 -22.02 3.57
#